data_AF-A0A661FF04-F1
#
_entry.id   AF-A0A661FF04-F1
#
_cell.length_a   1.000
_cell.length_b   1.000
_cell.length_c   1.000
_cell.angle_alpha   90.00
_cell.angle_beta   90.00
_cell.angle_gamma   90.00
#
_symmetry.space_group_name_H-M   'P 1'
#
loop_
_entity.id
_entity.type
_entity.pdbx_description
1 polymer ?
#
loop_
_entity_poly.entity_id
_entity_poly.type
_entity_poly.pdbx_seq_one_letter_code
_entity_poly.pdbx_strand_id
1 'polypeptide(L)' 'MTTMIPEVYDAFMSAGADEEKARKAAEAVAEHEKRFDHIDKELLLLKWMMGVMLAGIVSLVLKVFFV' A
#
# COMPACT_ATOMS: atom_id res chain seq x y z
N MET A 1 13.92 0.82 -14.38
CA MET A 1 13.39 2.18 -14.61
C MET A 1 12.86 2.69 -13.29
N THR A 2 13.52 3.70 -12.73
CA THR A 2 12.94 4.45 -11.62
C THR A 2 11.74 5.20 -12.19
N THR A 3 10.55 4.74 -11.83
CA THR A 3 9.30 5.45 -12.13
C THR A 3 9.33 6.71 -11.27
N MET A 4 9.58 7.86 -11.87
CA MET A 4 9.36 9.18 -11.26
C MET A 4 7.85 9.47 -11.32
N ILE A 5 7.28 10.08 -10.28
CA ILE A 5 5.92 10.64 -10.35
C ILE A 5 6.00 11.98 -11.09
N PRO A 6 5.54 12.09 -12.35
CA PRO A 6 5.72 13.29 -13.17
C PRO A 6 5.03 14.51 -12.56
N GLU A 7 3.91 14.34 -11.87
CA GLU A 7 3.17 15.42 -11.21
C GLU A 7 3.97 16.05 -10.06
N VAL A 8 4.73 15.23 -9.32
CA VAL A 8 5.58 15.70 -8.22
C VAL A 8 6.79 16.43 -8.78
N TYR A 9 7.37 15.93 -9.87
CA TYR A 9 8.47 16.60 -10.57
C TYR A 9 8.03 17.96 -11.15
N ASP A 10 6.91 18.02 -11.86
CA ASP A 10 6.37 19.25 -12.46
C ASP A 10 6.02 20.29 -11.38
N ALA A 11 5.50 19.85 -10.23
CA ALA A 11 5.27 20.73 -9.08
C ALA A 11 6.57 21.33 -8.53
N PHE A 12 7.64 20.52 -8.40
CA PHE A 12 8.94 21.01 -7.97
C PHE A 12 9.58 21.95 -9.00
N MET A 13 9.48 21.65 -10.28
CA MET A 13 9.95 22.53 -11.36
C MET A 13 9.18 23.87 -11.37
N SER A 14 7.85 23.82 -11.20
CA SER A 14 7.01 25.02 -11.09
C SER A 14 7.30 25.84 -9.83
N ALA A 15 7.79 25.20 -8.76
CA ALA A 15 8.26 25.86 -7.55
C ALA A 15 9.68 26.43 -7.66
N GLY A 16 10.35 26.27 -8.82
CA GLY A 16 11.70 26.78 -9.07
C GLY A 16 12.82 25.89 -8.53
N ALA A 17 12.55 24.61 -8.28
CA ALA A 17 13.60 23.66 -7.92
C ALA A 17 14.51 23.36 -9.12
N ASP A 18 15.78 23.05 -8.81
CA ASP A 18 16.74 22.56 -9.79
C ASP A 18 16.32 21.20 -10.35
N GLU A 19 16.50 20.97 -11.66
CA GLU A 19 16.07 19.76 -12.38
C GLU A 19 16.56 18.46 -11.71
N GLU A 20 17.82 18.44 -11.26
CA GLU A 20 18.40 17.25 -10.63
C GLU A 20 17.76 16.98 -9.27
N LYS A 21 17.44 18.05 -8.52
CA LYS A 21 16.79 17.96 -7.20
C LYS A 21 15.32 17.58 -7.32
N ALA A 22 14.60 18.17 -8.28
CA ALA A 22 13.21 17.85 -8.57
C ALA A 22 13.06 16.37 -8.95
N ARG A 23 13.94 15.86 -9.82
CA ARG A 23 13.94 14.45 -10.21
C ARG A 23 14.20 13.53 -9.02
N LYS A 24 15.27 13.77 -8.25
CA LYS A 24 15.59 12.94 -7.06
C LYS A 24 14.46 12.94 -6.02
N ALA A 25 13.83 14.09 -5.79
CA ALA A 25 12.71 14.17 -4.85
C ALA A 25 11.49 13.38 -5.36
N ALA A 26 11.15 13.50 -6.64
CA ALA A 26 10.04 12.75 -7.23
C ALA A 26 10.30 11.24 -7.29
N GLU A 27 11.55 10.83 -7.53
CA GLU A 27 11.97 9.42 -7.46
C GLU A 27 11.86 8.84 -6.04
N ALA A 28 12.29 9.60 -5.02
CA ALA A 28 12.17 9.16 -3.62
C ALA A 28 10.71 8.96 -3.19
N VAL A 29 9.81 9.86 -3.61
CA VAL A 29 8.36 9.71 -3.33
C VAL A 29 7.79 8.48 -4.04
N ALA A 30 8.17 8.24 -5.29
CA ALA A 30 7.71 7.07 -6.05
C ALA A 30 8.18 5.73 -5.46
N GLU A 31 9.37 5.70 -4.84
CA GLU A 31 9.87 4.52 -4.16
C GLU A 31 9.01 4.15 -2.93
N HIS A 32 8.45 5.15 -2.24
CA HIS A 32 7.52 4.92 -1.14
C HIS A 32 6.19 4.34 -1.61
N GLU A 33 5.68 4.73 -2.79
CA GLU A 33 4.43 4.20 -3.35
C GLU A 33 4.49 2.68 -3.55
N LYS A 34 5.62 2.15 -4.02
CA LYS A 34 5.85 0.70 -4.15
C LYS A 34 5.81 -0.03 -2.81
N ARG A 35 6.30 0.60 -1.74
CA ARG A 35 6.23 0.02 -0.39
C ARG A 35 4.79 -0.01 0.12
N PHE A 36 3.99 1.00 -0.21
CA PHE A 36 2.58 1.02 0.16
C PHE A 36 1.77 -0.06 -0.56
N ASP A 37 1.96 -0.26 -1.87
CA ASP A 37 1.29 -1.34 -2.62
C ASP A 37 1.63 -2.74 -2.05
N HIS A 38 2.88 -2.93 -1.61
CA HIS A 38 3.27 -4.17 -0.94
C HIS A 38 2.55 -4.36 0.40
N ILE A 39 2.53 -3.32 1.24
CA ILE A 39 1.86 -3.35 2.56
C ILE A 39 0.35 -3.58 2.39
N ASP A 40 -0.28 -2.95 1.40
CA ASP A 40 -1.71 -3.11 1.14
C ASP A 40 -2.07 -4.55 0.74
N LYS A 41 -1.22 -5.20 -0.05
CA LYS A 41 -1.36 -6.62 -0.41
C LYS A 41 -1.22 -7.53 0.79
N GLU A 42 -0.22 -7.30 1.65
CA GLU A 42 -0.04 -8.06 2.88
C GLU A 42 -1.21 -7.87 3.85
N LEU A 43 -1.70 -6.63 4.00
CA LEU A 43 -2.88 -6.31 4.80
C LEU A 43 -4.15 -6.98 4.26
N LEU A 44 -4.33 -7.03 2.94
CA LEU A 44 -5.48 -7.70 2.33
C LEU A 44 -5.46 -9.21 2.60
N LEU A 45 -4.30 -9.86 2.47
CA LEU A 45 -4.12 -11.26 2.84
C LEU A 45 -4.40 -11.49 4.33
N LEU A 46 -3.86 -10.65 5.21
CA LEU A 46 -4.08 -10.75 6.65
C LEU A 46 -5.56 -10.61 7.01
N LYS A 47 -6.26 -9.65 6.40
CA LYS A 47 -7.72 -9.48 6.58
C LYS A 47 -8.50 -10.72 6.15
N TRP A 48 -8.14 -11.33 5.02
CA TRP A 48 -8.75 -12.57 4.55
C TRP A 48 -8.52 -13.73 5.53
N MET A 49 -7.30 -13.89 6.02
CA MET A 49 -6.97 -14.94 7.00
C MET A 49 -7.73 -14.74 8.32
N MET A 50 -7.81 -13.51 8.82
CA MET A 50 -8.62 -13.21 10.01
C MET A 50 -10.11 -13.50 9.76
N GLY A 51 -10.65 -13.15 8.59
CA GLY A 51 -12.02 -13.47 8.22
C GLY A 51 -12.30 -14.97 8.22
N VAL A 52 -11.41 -15.76 7.63
CA VAL A 52 -11.51 -17.24 7.63
C VAL A 52 -11.40 -17.80 9.04
N MET A 53 -10.47 -17.30 9.86
CA MET A 53 -10.33 -17.73 11.26
C MET A 53 -11.60 -17.44 12.07
N LEU A 54 -12.16 -16.24 11.95
CA LEU A 54 -13.41 -15.87 12.63
C LEU A 54 -14.58 -16.73 12.15
N ALA A 55 -14.71 -16.96 10.83
CA ALA A 55 -15.73 -17.84 10.29
C ALA A 55 -15.58 -19.28 10.82
N GLY A 56 -14.35 -19.78 10.95
CA GLY A 56 -14.07 -21.08 11.56
C GLY A 56 -14.49 -21.16 13.03
N ILE A 57 -14.16 -20.14 13.82
CA ILE A 57 -14.57 -20.06 15.23
C ILE A 57 -16.09 -20.01 15.35
N VAL A 58 -16.76 -19.14 14.58
CA VAL A 58 -18.22 -19.02 14.58
C VAL A 58 -18.87 -20.34 14.16
N SER A 59 -18.33 -21.02 13.14
CA SER A 59 -18.82 -22.33 12.71
C SER A 59 -18.72 -23.38 13.82
N LEU A 60 -17.60 -23.43 14.55
CA LEU A 60 -17.43 -24.33 15.69
C LEU A 60 -18.42 -24.00 16.82
N VAL A 61 -18.58 -22.72 17.15
CA VAL A 61 -19.55 -22.28 18.17
C VAL A 61 -20.97 -22.68 17.75
N LEU A 62 -21.37 -22.40 16.51
CA LEU A 62 -22.68 -22.80 16.00
C LEU A 62 -22.88 -24.32 16.08
N LYS A 63 -21.88 -25.10 15.71
CA LYS A 63 -21.93 -26.57 15.79
C LYS A 63 -21.97 -27.11 17.22
N VAL A 64 -21.43 -26.40 18.20
CA VAL A 64 -21.44 -26.86 19.60
C VAL A 64 -22.75 -26.49 20.30
N PHE A 65 -23.35 -25.35 19.96
CA PHE A 65 -24.47 -24.80 20.72
C PHE A 65 -25.83 -24.87 20.00
N PHE A 66 -25.87 -25.05 18.67
CA PHE A 66 -27.11 -24.92 17.89
C PHE A 66 -27.39 -26.07 16.92
N VAL A 67 -26.40 -26.93 16.62
CA VAL A 67 -26.54 -28.11 15.75
C VAL A 67 -26.18 -29.36 16.53
#